data_AF-A0A7W7K3G7-F1
#
_entry.id   AF-A0A7W7K3G7-F1
#
_cell.length_a   1.000
_cell.length_b   1.000
_cell.length_c   1.000
_cell.angle_alpha   90.00
_cell.angle_beta   90.00
_cell.angle_gamma   90.00
#
_symmetry.space_group_name_H-M   'P 1'
#
loop_
_entity.id
_entity.type
_entity.pdbx_description
1 polymer ?
#
loop_
_entity_poly.entity_id
_entity_poly.type
_entity_poly.pdbx_seq_one_letter_code
_entity_poly.pdbx_strand_id
1 'polypeptide(L)' 'MMIHQIARALANLNIALEFSGESIDEDDVIKILERLGYDLQNLDTESRKILSDAFRHIAPEYKGELREFVETLPDTIGIE' A
#
# COMPACT_ATOMS: atom_id res chain seq x y z
N MET A 1 -1.19 -1.06 15.65
CA MET A 1 -0.80 0.36 15.61
C MET A 1 -0.35 0.70 14.19
N MET A 2 -1.31 1.11 13.35
CA MET A 2 -1.20 1.38 11.91
C MET A 2 0.14 1.97 11.42
N ILE A 3 0.72 2.89 12.19
CA ILE A 3 1.97 3.57 11.83
C ILE A 3 3.15 2.59 11.67
N HIS A 4 3.19 1.48 12.42
CA HIS A 4 4.24 0.47 12.28
C HIS A 4 4.09 -0.35 11.00
N GLN A 5 2.85 -0.65 10.59
CA GLN A 5 2.58 -1.32 9.31
C GLN A 5 2.95 -0.42 8.13
N ILE A 6 2.56 0.86 8.17
CA ILE A 6 2.93 1.84 7.14
C ILE A 6 4.45 2.03 7.09
N ALA A 7 5.12 2.17 8.24
CA ALA A 7 6.57 2.29 8.28
C ALA A 7 7.27 1.07 7.67
N ARG A 8 6.76 -0.14 7.94
CA ARG A 8 7.30 -1.38 7.37
C ARG A 8 7.05 -1.48 5.86
N ALA A 9 5.87 -1.06 5.40
CA ALA A 9 5.53 -0.97 3.98
C ALA A 9 6.54 -0.09 3.23
N LEU A 10 6.76 1.12 3.74
CA LEU A 10 7.69 2.08 3.17
C LEU A 10 9.13 1.56 3.23
N ALA A 11 9.54 0.94 4.34
CA ALA A 11 10.86 0.34 4.47
C ALA A 11 11.08 -0.78 3.44
N ASN A 12 10.14 -1.72 3.29
CA ASN A 12 10.25 -2.81 2.33
C ASN A 12 10.29 -2.31 0.89
N LEU A 13 9.46 -1.31 0.54
CA LEU A 13 9.48 -0.70 -0.78
C LEU A 13 10.82 0.00 -1.07
N ASN A 14 11.35 0.78 -0.12
CA ASN A 14 12.63 1.45 -0.30
C ASN A 14 13.80 0.46 -0.33
N ILE A 15 13.75 -0.61 0.48
CA ILE A 15 14.76 -1.67 0.41
C ILE A 15 14.74 -2.32 -0.98
N ALA A 16 13.56 -2.58 -1.54
CA ALA A 16 13.43 -3.13 -2.87
C ALA A 16 14.04 -2.22 -3.93
N LEU A 17 13.74 -0.92 -3.87
CA LEU A 17 14.22 0.07 -4.84
C LEU A 17 15.73 0.34 -4.72
N GLU A 18 16.26 0.42 -3.49
CA GLU A 18 17.66 0.78 -3.23
C GLU A 18 18.61 -0.41 -3.40
N PHE A 19 18.16 -1.61 -3.04
CA PHE A 19 19.01 -2.81 -3.05
C PHE A 19 18.70 -3.78 -4.19
N SER A 20 17.72 -3.47 -5.06
CA SER A 20 17.73 -4.06 -6.39
C SER A 20 18.91 -3.50 -7.16
N GLY A 21 19.61 -4.34 -7.92
CA GLY A 21 20.66 -3.89 -8.83
C GLY A 21 20.09 -3.05 -9.98
N GLU A 22 20.46 -3.35 -11.21
CA GLU A 22 19.89 -2.63 -12.37
C GLU A 22 18.40 -2.95 -12.62
N SER A 23 17.87 -4.02 -12.00
CA SER A 23 16.48 -4.47 -12.12
C SER A 23 15.99 -5.10 -10.82
N ILE A 24 14.71 -4.92 -10.49
CA ILE A 24 14.02 -5.70 -9.46
C ILE A 24 13.44 -6.95 -10.12
N ASP A 25 13.66 -8.11 -9.50
CA ASP A 25 12.99 -9.35 -9.89
C ASP A 25 11.48 -9.27 -9.60
N GLU A 26 10.65 -9.66 -10.56
CA GLU A 26 9.18 -9.58 -10.45
C GLU A 26 8.66 -10.38 -9.25
N ASP A 27 9.26 -11.54 -8.93
CA ASP A 27 8.86 -12.35 -7.78
C ASP A 27 9.18 -11.64 -6.46
N ASP A 28 10.26 -10.85 -6.41
CA ASP A 28 10.62 -10.09 -5.22
C ASP A 28 9.67 -8.91 -5.00
N VAL A 29 9.24 -8.23 -6.07
CA VAL A 29 8.17 -7.22 -6.00
C VAL A 29 6.88 -7.86 -5.48
N ILE A 30 6.48 -9.01 -6.03
CA ILE A 30 5.27 -9.71 -5.60
C ILE A 30 5.33 -10.07 -4.11
N LYS A 31 6.44 -10.64 -3.61
CA LYS A 31 6.59 -10.97 -2.18
C LYS A 31 6.44 -9.75 -1.27
N ILE A 32 6.96 -8.59 -1.68
CA ILE A 32 6.83 -7.34 -0.92
C ILE A 32 5.36 -6.89 -0.88
N LEU A 33 4.67 -6.95 -2.02
CA LEU A 33 3.26 -6.59 -2.13
C LEU A 33 2.36 -7.57 -1.35
N GLU A 34 2.64 -8.87 -1.38
CA GLU A 34 1.94 -9.88 -0.58
C GLU A 34 2.12 -9.63 0.92
N ARG A 35 3.35 -9.34 1.36
CA ARG A 35 3.62 -9.03 2.76
C ARG A 35 2.94 -7.74 3.21
N LEU A 36 2.90 -6.74 2.34
CA LEU A 36 2.17 -5.50 2.56
C LEU A 36 0.67 -5.77 2.71
N GLY A 37 0.07 -6.51 1.78
CA GLY A 37 -1.34 -6.91 1.84
C GLY A 37 -1.67 -7.64 3.13
N TYR A 38 -0.83 -8.60 3.54
CA TYR A 38 -0.97 -9.30 4.82
C TYR A 38 -0.94 -8.35 6.02
N ASP A 39 0.02 -7.41 6.07
CA ASP A 39 0.13 -6.47 7.19
C ASP A 39 -1.06 -5.49 7.23
N LEU A 40 -1.58 -5.07 6.07
CA LEU A 40 -2.75 -4.20 5.95
C LEU A 40 -4.05 -4.92 6.35
N GLN A 41 -4.24 -6.17 5.96
CA GLN A 41 -5.38 -6.98 6.40
C GLN A 41 -5.36 -7.24 7.92
N ASN A 42 -4.21 -7.17 8.58
CA ASN A 42 -4.13 -7.33 10.03
C ASN A 42 -4.32 -6.02 10.82
N LEU A 43 -4.68 -4.92 10.15
CA LEU A 43 -5.11 -3.69 10.82
C LEU A 43 -6.43 -3.89 11.56
N ASP A 44 -6.55 -3.27 12.73
CA ASP A 44 -7.84 -3.13 13.43
C ASP A 44 -8.82 -2.26 12.63
N THR A 45 -10.11 -2.39 12.93
CA THR A 45 -11.19 -1.73 12.18
C THR A 45 -11.03 -0.20 12.13
N GLU A 46 -10.56 0.42 13.20
CA GLU A 46 -10.33 1.87 13.24
C GLU A 46 -9.18 2.27 12.30
N SER A 47 -8.06 1.55 12.38
CA SER A 47 -6.91 1.76 11.50
C SER A 47 -7.25 1.55 10.01
N ARG A 48 -8.06 0.54 9.68
CA ARG A 48 -8.53 0.31 8.30
C ARG A 48 -9.35 1.49 7.80
N LYS A 49 -10.31 1.98 8.60
CA LYS A 49 -11.12 3.14 8.25
C LYS A 49 -10.27 4.38 8.01
N ILE A 50 -9.32 4.68 8.91
CA ILE A 50 -8.41 5.82 8.75
C ILE A 50 -7.63 5.72 7.44
N LEU A 51 -7.13 4.52 7.10
CA LEU A 51 -6.39 4.29 5.88
C LEU A 51 -7.28 4.41 4.62
N SER A 52 -8.51 3.87 4.64
CA SER A 52 -9.47 4.02 3.55
C SER A 52 -9.82 5.49 3.30
N ASP A 53 -10.07 6.25 4.37
CA ASP A 53 -10.35 7.69 4.29
C ASP A 53 -9.15 8.47 3.75
N ALA A 54 -7.92 8.06 4.09
CA ALA A 54 -6.69 8.67 3.56
C ALA A 54 -6.55 8.48 2.05
N PHE A 55 -6.85 7.29 1.51
CA PHE A 55 -6.83 7.05 0.06
C PHE A 55 -7.81 7.95 -0.68
N ARG A 56 -9.05 8.07 -0.18
CA ARG A 56 -10.06 8.98 -0.75
C ARG A 56 -9.65 10.45 -0.65
N HIS A 57 -8.94 10.81 0.42
CA HIS A 57 -8.46 12.17 0.62
C HIS A 57 -7.39 12.59 -0.39
N ILE A 58 -6.45 11.70 -0.71
CA ILE A 58 -5.35 11.97 -1.66
C ILE A 58 -5.75 11.73 -3.12
N ALA A 59 -6.82 10.98 -3.39
CA ALA A 59 -7.23 10.67 -4.75
C ALA A 59 -7.39 11.89 -5.69
N PRO A 60 -7.91 13.04 -5.25
CA PRO A 60 -7.99 14.25 -6.09
C PRO A 60 -6.63 14.81 -6.55
N GLU A 61 -5.51 14.38 -5.95
CA GLU A 61 -4.15 14.73 -6.40
C GLU A 61 -3.77 14.03 -7.72
N TYR A 62 -4.51 12.98 -8.09
CA TYR A 62 -4.33 12.20 -9.31
C TYR A 62 -5.37 12.59 -10.37
N LYS A 63 -5.14 12.20 -11.63
CA LYS A 63 -6.00 12.56 -12.78
C LYS A 63 -6.51 11.34 -13.53
N GLY A 64 -7.74 11.43 -14.04
CA GLY A 64 -8.36 10.38 -14.87
C GLY A 64 -8.46 9.05 -14.13
N GLU A 65 -8.12 7.96 -14.84
CA GLU A 65 -8.16 6.58 -14.32
C GLU A 65 -7.29 6.39 -13.06
N LEU A 66 -6.21 7.15 -12.90
CA LEU A 66 -5.36 7.07 -11.71
C LEU A 66 -6.08 7.55 -10.45
N ARG A 67 -6.95 8.56 -10.58
CA ARG A 67 -7.78 9.02 -9.46
C ARG A 67 -8.77 7.95 -9.07
N GLU A 68 -9.49 7.39 -10.03
CA GLU A 68 -10.48 6.32 -9.79
C GLU A 68 -9.83 5.08 -9.17
N PHE A 69 -8.63 4.74 -9.62
CA PHE A 69 -7.84 3.66 -9.02
C PHE A 69 -7.48 3.97 -7.56
N VAL A 70 -7.00 5.18 -7.26
CA VAL A 70 -6.65 5.56 -5.88
C VAL A 70 -7.89 5.62 -4.97
N GLU A 71 -9.05 6.04 -5.46
CA GLU A 71 -10.32 6.02 -4.69
C GLU A 71 -10.77 4.58 -4.34
N THR A 72 -10.46 3.60 -5.20
CA THR A 72 -10.89 2.18 -5.08
C THR A 72 -9.80 1.25 -4.54
N LEU A 73 -8.62 1.78 -4.22
CA LEU A 73 -7.54 1.03 -3.58
C LEU A 73 -7.97 0.31 -2.29
N PRO A 74 -8.79 0.91 -1.38
CA PRO A 74 -9.23 0.23 -0.17
C PRO A 74 -9.92 -1.13 -0.43
N ASP A 75 -10.79 -1.18 -1.44
CA ASP A 75 -11.47 -2.42 -1.87
C ASP A 75 -10.46 -3.40 -2.48
N THR A 76 -9.56 -2.89 -3.32
CA THR A 76 -8.56 -3.68 -4.05
C THR A 76 -7.59 -4.39 -3.11
N ILE A 77 -7.21 -3.74 -2.00
CA ILE A 77 -6.27 -4.29 -1.01
C ILE A 77 -6.98 -5.02 0.16
N GLY A 78 -8.32 -5.10 0.12
CA GLY A 78 -9.13 -5.88 1.06
C GLY A 78 -9.16 -5.32 2.48
N ILE A 79 -9.12 -3.99 2.63
CA ILE A 79 -9.27 -3.33 3.94
C ILE A 79 -10.66 -2.72 4.15
N GLU A 80 -11.51 -2.75 3.13
CA GLU A 80 -12.92 -2.35 3.15
C GLU A 80 -13.86 -3.51 2.76
#